data_AF-A0A3D1R8Y3-F1
#
_entry.id   AF-A0A3D1R8Y3-F1
#
_cell.length_a   1.000
_cell.length_b   1.000
_cell.length_c   1.000
_cell.angle_alpha   90.00
_cell.angle_beta   90.00
_cell.angle_gamma   90.00
#
_symmetry.space_group_name_H-M   'P 1'
#
loop_
_entity.id
_entity.type
_entity.pdbx_description
1 polymer ?
#
loop_
_entity_poly.entity_id
_entity_poly.type
_entity_poly.pdbx_seq_one_letter_code
_entity_poly.pdbx_strand_id
1 'polypeptide(L)'
;MVRSGDDVLAASEQPIALPPHGKLVHLPGRLPVGLDPESGRVEVLDEVKLGRKRVRPDAVAAVLPPGYTRTFLPAEIRVEGPALPQWAYTAVGWEEPGPVVWALRTDRRTHWDPDRFTTPELPRLVEERLAELPGNPVVEQLRRCALEYRCFTAQNLFY
;
A
#
# COMPACT_ATOMS: atom_id res chain seq x y z
N MET A 1 -4.67 8.12 15.31
CA MET A 1 -3.80 9.25 14.93
C MET A 1 -3.28 9.03 13.54
N VAL A 2 -2.93 10.11 12.84
CA VAL A 2 -2.33 10.09 11.51
C VAL A 2 -1.16 11.07 11.46
N ARG A 3 -0.32 11.00 10.42
CA ARG A 3 0.80 11.92 10.23
C ARG A 3 0.64 12.78 8.98
N SER A 4 0.92 14.07 9.10
CA SER A 4 1.03 15.04 8.00
C SER A 4 2.37 15.76 8.13
N GLY A 5 3.25 15.60 7.14
CA GLY A 5 4.63 16.05 7.28
C GLY A 5 5.29 15.40 8.49
N ASP A 6 5.82 16.21 9.40
CA ASP A 6 6.46 15.75 10.64
C ASP A 6 5.50 15.73 11.84
N ASP A 7 4.26 16.19 11.67
CA ASP A 7 3.27 16.31 12.74
C ASP A 7 2.41 15.04 12.85
N VAL A 8 2.20 14.58 14.09
CA VAL A 8 1.22 13.56 14.43
C VAL A 8 -0.03 14.24 14.97
N LEU A 9 -1.17 14.02 14.31
CA LEU A 9 -2.43 14.70 14.59
C LEU A 9 -3.64 13.75 14.54
N ALA A 10 -4.76 14.21 15.09
CA ALA A 10 -6.04 13.59 14.80
C ALA A 10 -6.38 13.80 13.32
N ALA A 11 -6.94 12.77 12.67
CA ALA A 11 -7.32 12.90 11.28
C ALA A 11 -8.46 13.90 11.13
N SER A 12 -8.31 14.86 10.23
CA SER A 12 -9.35 15.83 9.88
C SER A 12 -10.32 15.32 8.81
N GLU A 13 -10.04 14.15 8.23
CA GLU A 13 -10.83 13.53 7.17
C GLU A 13 -11.36 12.17 7.61
N GLN A 14 -12.49 11.76 7.03
CA GLN A 14 -13.02 10.41 7.24
C GLN A 14 -12.22 9.39 6.44
N PRO A 15 -11.91 8.23 7.02
CA PRO A 15 -11.25 7.17 6.29
C PRO A 15 -12.26 6.46 5.37
N ILE A 16 -11.73 5.65 4.45
CA ILE A 16 -12.50 4.69 3.66
C ILE A 16 -12.12 3.27 4.06
N ALA A 17 -13.00 2.30 3.82
CA ALA A 17 -12.62 0.89 3.93
C ALA A 17 -11.39 0.60 3.04
N LEU A 18 -10.48 -0.24 3.52
CA LEU A 18 -9.33 -0.69 2.72
C LEU A 18 -9.84 -1.24 1.38
N PRO A 19 -9.49 -0.63 0.23
CA PRO A 19 -10.01 -1.07 -1.05
C PRO A 19 -9.51 -2.47 -1.42
N PRO A 20 -10.22 -3.19 -2.32
CA PRO A 20 -9.71 -4.42 -2.92
C PRO A 20 -8.30 -4.22 -3.46
N HIS A 21 -7.45 -5.25 -3.36
CA HIS A 21 -6.03 -5.23 -3.72
C HIS A 21 -5.13 -4.33 -2.86
N GLY A 22 -5.70 -3.57 -1.93
CA GLY A 22 -4.96 -2.91 -0.86
C GLY A 22 -4.35 -3.93 0.09
N LYS A 23 -3.14 -3.66 0.58
CA LYS A 23 -2.43 -4.56 1.49
C LYS A 23 -2.04 -3.85 2.76
N LEU A 24 -2.37 -4.46 3.90
CA LEU A 24 -1.76 -4.09 5.17
C LEU A 24 -0.30 -4.56 5.19
N VAL A 25 0.56 -3.73 5.76
CA VAL A 25 1.99 -4.00 5.86
C VAL A 25 2.49 -3.59 7.24
N HIS A 26 3.36 -4.43 7.81
CA HIS A 26 4.09 -4.08 9.02
C HIS A 26 5.16 -3.04 8.72
N LEU A 27 5.47 -2.22 9.71
CA LEU A 27 6.57 -1.26 9.70
C LEU A 27 7.61 -1.69 10.76
N PRO A 28 8.48 -2.69 10.48
CA PRO A 28 9.39 -3.23 11.49
C PRO A 28 10.27 -2.15 12.12
N GLY A 29 10.33 -2.12 13.45
CA GLY A 29 11.16 -1.14 14.17
C GLY A 29 10.53 0.26 14.25
N ARG A 30 9.21 0.34 14.05
CA ARG A 30 8.41 1.54 14.24
C ARG A 30 7.34 1.24 15.26
N LEU A 31 7.18 2.10 16.24
CA LEU A 31 6.11 1.99 17.22
C LEU A 31 4.86 2.73 16.74
N PRO A 32 3.66 2.16 16.91
CA PRO A 32 2.42 2.84 16.57
C PRO A 32 2.16 4.01 17.52
N VAL A 33 1.64 5.11 16.96
CA VAL A 33 1.19 6.27 17.73
C VAL A 33 -0.32 6.39 17.65
N GLY A 34 -0.97 6.49 18.80
CA GLY A 34 -2.42 6.50 18.95
C GLY A 34 -2.92 7.62 19.87
N LEU A 35 -4.23 7.61 20.11
CA LEU A 35 -4.84 8.36 21.21
C LEU A 35 -5.25 7.37 22.28
N ASP A 36 -4.92 7.67 23.53
CA ASP A 36 -5.56 7.01 24.66
C ASP A 36 -7.04 7.42 24.71
N PRO A 37 -7.98 6.47 24.68
CA PRO A 37 -9.41 6.78 24.56
C PRO A 37 -10.01 7.41 25.82
N GLU A 38 -9.38 7.25 26.99
CA GLU A 38 -9.89 7.79 28.26
C GLU A 38 -9.43 9.23 28.48
N SER A 39 -8.16 9.51 28.24
CA SER A 39 -7.51 10.79 28.48
C SER A 39 -7.42 11.68 27.26
N GLY A 40 -7.60 11.13 26.05
CA GLY A 40 -7.45 11.84 24.78
C GLY A 40 -6.02 12.25 24.47
N ARG A 41 -5.03 11.72 25.19
CA ARG A 41 -3.61 12.06 24.98
C ARG A 41 -3.01 11.24 23.86
N VAL A 42 -2.05 11.83 23.16
CA VAL A 42 -1.23 11.12 22.19
C VAL A 42 -0.30 10.18 22.93
N GLU A 43 -0.33 8.89 22.57
CA GLU A 43 0.49 7.86 23.21
C GLU A 43 1.24 7.03 22.17
N VAL A 44 2.44 6.61 22.56
CA VAL A 44 3.26 5.67 21.81
C VAL A 44 3.05 4.31 22.44
N LEU A 45 2.54 3.36 21.66
CA LEU A 45 2.28 2.02 22.15
C LEU A 45 3.54 1.17 21.97
N ASP A 46 4.29 0.96 23.05
CA ASP A 46 5.54 0.20 23.05
C ASP A 46 5.40 -1.23 23.58
N GLU A 47 4.29 -1.54 24.24
CA GLU A 47 3.96 -2.87 24.74
C GLU A 47 2.47 -3.19 24.59
N VAL A 48 2.17 -4.40 24.12
CA VAL A 48 0.81 -4.95 24.06
C VAL A 48 0.77 -6.30 24.77
N LYS A 49 -0.27 -6.51 25.59
CA LYS A 49 -0.54 -7.79 26.23
C LYS A 49 -1.42 -8.65 25.33
N LEU A 50 -0.85 -9.70 24.75
CA LEU A 50 -1.56 -10.72 23.98
C LEU A 50 -1.70 -11.99 24.82
N GLY A 51 -2.85 -12.14 25.48
CA GLY A 51 -3.12 -13.21 26.44
C GLY A 51 -2.16 -13.15 27.63
N ARG A 52 -1.25 -14.11 27.74
CA ARG A 52 -0.22 -14.16 28.80
C ARG A 52 1.11 -13.51 28.41
N LYS A 53 1.30 -13.15 27.14
CA LYS A 53 2.55 -12.58 26.63
C LYS A 53 2.47 -11.06 26.56
N ARG A 54 3.59 -10.41 26.86
CA ARG A 54 3.83 -9.00 26.53
C ARG A 54 4.72 -8.98 25.30
N VAL A 55 4.32 -8.23 24.29
CA VAL A 55 5.06 -8.09 23.03
C VAL A 55 5.19 -6.62 22.67
N ARG A 56 6.32 -6.26 22.07
CA ARG A 56 6.46 -4.96 21.43
C ARG A 56 5.74 -5.00 20.08
N PRO A 57 4.75 -4.13 19.82
CA PRO A 57 4.08 -4.09 18.54
C PRO A 57 4.94 -3.37 17.50
N ASP A 58 4.71 -3.70 16.23
CA ASP A 58 5.12 -2.85 15.11
C ASP A 58 3.92 -2.00 14.67
N ALA A 59 4.20 -0.77 14.23
CA ALA A 59 3.22 0.05 13.53
C ALA A 59 2.78 -0.64 12.23
N VAL A 60 1.56 -0.36 11.80
CA VAL A 60 0.97 -0.89 10.58
C VAL A 60 0.63 0.25 9.63
N ALA A 61 0.80 0.00 8.34
CA ALA A 61 0.37 0.88 7.26
C ALA A 61 -0.40 0.09 6.21
N ALA A 62 -0.89 0.78 5.19
CA ALA A 62 -1.41 0.15 3.98
C ALA A 62 -0.67 0.65 2.74
N VAL A 63 -0.58 -0.21 1.73
CA VAL A 63 -0.23 0.15 0.36
C VAL A 63 -1.47 -0.08 -0.49
N LEU A 64 -1.86 0.95 -1.25
CA LEU A 64 -3.08 0.94 -2.05
C LEU A 64 -2.78 0.60 -3.52
N PRO A 65 -3.74 0.01 -4.25
CA PRO A 65 -3.61 -0.12 -5.70
C PRO A 65 -3.58 1.27 -6.36
N PRO A 66 -3.13 1.35 -7.63
CA PRO A 66 -3.20 2.58 -8.41
C PRO A 66 -4.61 3.19 -8.41
N GLY A 67 -4.67 4.53 -8.49
CA GLY A 67 -5.92 5.30 -8.51
C GLY A 67 -6.40 5.80 -7.15
N TYR A 68 -5.66 5.53 -6.07
CA TYR A 68 -5.86 6.13 -4.76
C TYR A 68 -4.74 7.10 -4.41
N THR A 69 -5.12 8.29 -3.95
CA THR A 69 -4.22 9.28 -3.36
C THR A 69 -4.32 9.17 -1.85
N ARG A 70 -3.21 8.85 -1.18
CA ARG A 70 -3.13 8.90 0.29
C ARG A 70 -3.27 10.35 0.77
N THR A 71 -4.07 10.59 1.80
CA THR A 71 -4.20 11.92 2.41
C THR A 71 -3.39 12.06 3.68
N PHE A 72 -3.09 10.94 4.35
CA PHE A 72 -2.22 10.91 5.51
C PHE A 72 -1.21 9.76 5.49
N LEU A 73 -0.10 9.96 6.21
CA LEU A 73 0.92 8.95 6.46
C LEU A 73 0.64 8.21 7.77
N PRO A 74 1.16 6.98 7.95
CA PRO A 74 1.08 6.27 9.23
C PRO A 74 1.64 7.11 10.37
N ALA A 75 0.92 7.16 11.49
CA ALA A 75 1.42 7.75 12.73
C ALA A 75 2.31 6.73 13.44
N GLU A 76 3.62 6.96 13.37
CA GLU A 76 4.62 6.04 13.87
C GLU A 76 5.85 6.79 14.38
N ILE A 77 6.59 6.16 15.29
CA ILE A 77 7.90 6.61 15.72
C ILE A 77 8.93 5.52 15.41
N ARG A 78 9.95 5.91 14.63
CA ARG A 78 11.10 5.06 14.37
C ARG A 78 11.94 4.91 15.64
N VAL A 79 12.21 3.67 16.00
CA VAL A 79 13.07 3.30 17.13
C VAL A 79 14.36 2.70 16.60
N GLU A 80 14.34 1.42 16.23
CA GLU A 80 15.47 0.73 15.63
C GLU A 80 14.93 -0.32 14.65
N GLY A 81 15.39 -0.29 13.42
CA GLY A 81 14.89 -1.18 12.38
C GLY A 81 15.41 -0.84 10.98
N PRO A 82 15.09 -1.70 10.00
CA PRO A 82 15.59 -1.55 8.64
C PRO A 82 15.02 -0.29 7.96
N ALA A 83 15.70 0.20 6.93
CA ALA A 83 15.07 1.12 5.99
C ALA A 83 13.84 0.45 5.37
N LEU A 84 12.71 1.16 5.32
CA LEU A 84 11.53 0.64 4.63
C LEU A 84 11.73 0.75 3.12
N PRO A 85 11.16 -0.20 2.35
CA PRO A 85 10.97 -0.01 0.92
C PRO A 85 10.31 1.34 0.62
N GLN A 86 10.59 1.91 -0.55
CA GLN A 86 9.99 3.18 -0.97
C GLN A 86 8.56 2.98 -1.50
N TRP A 87 7.66 2.49 -0.65
CA TRP A 87 6.25 2.31 -1.00
C TRP A 87 5.41 3.53 -0.63
N ALA A 88 4.25 3.64 -1.28
CA ALA A 88 3.27 4.66 -1.00
C ALA A 88 2.43 4.32 0.25
N TYR A 89 3.08 4.19 1.42
CA TYR A 89 2.40 3.90 2.69
C TYR A 89 1.33 4.96 3.01
N THR A 90 0.15 4.52 3.41
CA THR A 90 -0.94 5.35 3.96
C THR A 90 -1.29 4.94 5.38
N ALA A 91 -1.85 5.88 6.14
CA ALA A 91 -2.37 5.63 7.47
C ALA A 91 -3.45 4.53 7.46
N VAL A 92 -3.45 3.72 8.53
CA VAL A 92 -4.41 2.64 8.77
C VAL A 92 -5.08 2.86 10.11
N GLY A 93 -6.38 2.60 10.15
CA GLY A 93 -7.18 2.45 11.36
C GLY A 93 -7.99 1.17 11.32
N TRP A 94 -8.86 1.00 12.30
CA TRP A 94 -9.80 -0.10 12.37
C TRP A 94 -11.18 0.42 12.73
N GLU A 95 -12.18 0.09 11.93
CA GLU A 95 -13.60 0.35 12.19
C GLU A 95 -14.39 -0.88 11.78
N GLU A 96 -15.35 -1.35 12.57
CA GLU A 96 -16.16 -2.53 12.21
C GLU A 96 -16.77 -2.35 10.79
N PRO A 97 -16.52 -3.26 9.83
CA PRO A 97 -16.06 -4.64 10.02
C PRO A 97 -14.55 -4.90 9.78
N GLY A 98 -13.70 -3.89 9.59
CA GLY A 98 -12.31 -4.14 9.24
C GLY A 98 -11.37 -2.92 9.15
N PRO A 99 -10.25 -3.07 8.42
CA PRO A 99 -9.28 -2.00 8.30
C PRO A 99 -9.80 -0.86 7.44
N VAL A 100 -9.51 0.37 7.87
CA VAL A 100 -9.81 1.61 7.14
C VAL A 100 -8.52 2.36 6.84
N VAL A 101 -8.54 3.19 5.80
CA VAL A 101 -7.37 3.93 5.31
C VAL A 101 -7.74 5.38 4.98
N TRP A 102 -6.78 6.28 5.14
CA TRP A 102 -6.93 7.68 4.75
C TRP A 102 -6.46 7.91 3.32
N ALA A 103 -7.40 7.81 2.39
CA ALA A 103 -7.15 7.99 0.98
C ALA A 103 -8.40 8.41 0.21
N LEU A 104 -8.17 9.03 -0.94
CA LEU A 104 -9.19 9.42 -1.91
C LEU A 104 -9.02 8.59 -3.17
N ARG A 105 -10.10 8.02 -3.70
CA ARG A 105 -10.10 7.39 -5.03
C ARG A 105 -10.11 8.48 -6.11
N THR A 106 -8.91 8.90 -6.52
CA THR A 106 -8.70 9.98 -7.49
C THR A 106 -8.80 9.52 -8.94
N ASP A 107 -8.48 8.25 -9.24
CA ASP A 107 -8.73 7.66 -10.55
C ASP A 107 -9.77 6.53 -10.45
N ARG A 108 -10.78 6.59 -11.32
CA ARG A 108 -11.87 5.60 -11.41
C ARG A 108 -11.77 4.73 -12.65
N ARG A 109 -10.78 4.96 -13.51
CA ARG A 109 -10.57 4.16 -14.72
C ARG A 109 -10.16 2.74 -14.34
N THR A 110 -10.58 1.78 -15.16
CA THR A 110 -10.36 0.35 -14.94
C THR A 110 -9.15 -0.21 -15.68
N HIS A 111 -8.40 0.63 -16.40
CA HIS A 111 -7.19 0.22 -17.13
C HIS A 111 -5.97 -0.05 -16.22
N TRP A 112 -6.14 0.09 -14.90
CA TRP A 112 -5.18 -0.29 -13.86
C TRP A 112 -5.73 -1.34 -12.90
N ASP A 113 -6.91 -1.90 -13.21
CA ASP A 113 -7.57 -2.88 -12.35
C ASP A 113 -6.67 -4.12 -12.16
N PRO A 114 -6.14 -4.37 -10.95
CA PRO A 114 -5.17 -5.44 -10.73
C PRO A 114 -5.67 -6.83 -11.15
N ASP A 115 -6.99 -7.05 -11.18
CA ASP A 115 -7.60 -8.32 -11.61
C ASP A 115 -7.43 -8.60 -13.12
N ARG A 116 -7.11 -7.57 -13.91
CA ARG A 116 -6.92 -7.68 -15.37
C ARG A 116 -5.46 -7.90 -15.77
N PHE A 117 -4.54 -7.84 -14.82
CA PHE A 117 -3.11 -7.89 -15.05
C PHE A 117 -2.52 -9.17 -14.47
N THR A 118 -1.32 -9.53 -14.91
CA THR A 118 -0.56 -10.62 -14.29
C THR A 118 -1.28 -11.98 -14.40
N THR A 119 -2.17 -12.11 -15.37
CA THR A 119 -2.91 -13.33 -15.63
C THR A 119 -2.03 -14.43 -16.23
N PRO A 120 -2.42 -15.72 -16.11
CA PRO A 120 -1.64 -16.84 -16.62
C PRO A 120 -1.36 -16.80 -18.13
N GLU A 121 -2.20 -16.15 -18.92
CA GLU A 121 -2.07 -16.02 -20.37
C GLU A 121 -1.08 -14.94 -20.82
N LEU A 122 -0.65 -14.04 -19.92
CA LEU A 122 0.24 -12.94 -20.24
C LEU A 122 1.51 -13.38 -21.01
N PRO A 123 2.24 -14.44 -20.61
CA PRO A 123 3.43 -14.86 -21.36
C PRO A 123 3.13 -15.21 -22.82
N ARG A 124 2.00 -15.87 -23.10
CA ARG A 124 1.59 -16.22 -24.47
C ARG A 124 1.28 -14.96 -25.29
N LEU A 125 0.51 -14.04 -24.71
CA LEU A 125 0.15 -12.77 -25.37
C LEU A 125 1.37 -11.91 -25.70
N VAL A 126 2.38 -11.95 -24.83
CA VAL A 126 3.65 -11.26 -25.04
C VAL A 126 4.41 -11.82 -26.25
N GLU A 127 4.51 -13.15 -26.36
CA GLU A 127 5.16 -13.79 -27.52
C GLU A 127 4.40 -13.51 -28.83
N GLU A 128 3.07 -13.52 -28.80
CA GLU A 128 2.24 -13.16 -29.96
C GLU A 128 2.51 -11.74 -30.45
N ARG A 129 2.56 -10.77 -29.52
CA ARG A 129 2.85 -9.37 -29.88
C ARG A 129 4.28 -9.17 -30.39
N LEU A 130 5.25 -9.93 -29.89
CA LEU A 130 6.63 -9.87 -30.39
C LEU A 130 6.73 -10.42 -31.82
N ALA A 131 5.96 -11.45 -32.14
CA ALA A 131 5.87 -11.98 -33.49
C ALA A 131 5.22 -10.99 -34.47
N GLU A 132 4.24 -10.19 -34.01
CA GLU A 132 3.61 -9.13 -34.81
C GLU A 132 4.55 -7.93 -35.08
N LEU A 133 5.49 -7.65 -34.17
CA LEU A 133 6.38 -6.49 -34.23
C LEU A 133 7.86 -6.90 -34.13
N PRO A 134 8.36 -7.70 -35.09
CA PRO A 134 9.71 -8.26 -35.02
C PRO A 134 10.78 -7.16 -35.05
N GLY A 135 11.78 -7.28 -34.16
CA GLY A 135 12.91 -6.35 -34.10
C GLY A 135 12.60 -4.98 -33.49
N ASN A 136 11.40 -4.77 -32.91
CA ASN A 136 11.07 -3.51 -32.25
C ASN A 136 11.70 -3.44 -30.83
N PRO A 137 12.71 -2.56 -30.61
CA PRO A 137 13.41 -2.50 -29.33
C PRO A 137 12.53 -2.02 -28.17
N VAL A 138 11.47 -1.25 -28.46
CA VAL A 138 10.54 -0.79 -27.43
C VAL A 138 9.68 -1.95 -26.93
N VAL A 139 9.15 -2.78 -27.82
CA VAL A 139 8.34 -3.95 -27.44
C VAL A 139 9.18 -4.97 -26.66
N GLU A 140 10.43 -5.17 -27.07
CA GLU A 140 11.37 -6.05 -26.35
C GLU A 140 11.64 -5.57 -24.91
N GLN A 141 11.80 -4.26 -24.71
CA GLN A 141 11.93 -3.70 -23.36
C GLN A 141 10.61 -3.82 -22.57
N LEU A 142 9.46 -3.59 -23.22
CA LEU A 142 8.15 -3.71 -22.59
C LEU A 142 7.85 -5.16 -22.17
N ARG A 143 8.33 -6.17 -22.91
CA ARG A 143 8.28 -7.58 -22.47
C ARG A 143 8.92 -7.72 -21.09
N ARG A 144 10.14 -7.20 -20.92
CA ARG A 144 10.87 -7.27 -19.64
C ARG A 144 10.10 -6.54 -18.54
N CYS A 145 9.60 -5.33 -18.82
CA CYS A 145 8.78 -4.59 -17.88
C CYS A 145 7.50 -5.34 -17.48
N ALA A 146 6.85 -6.03 -18.43
CA ALA A 146 5.60 -6.75 -18.21
C ALA A 146 5.81 -8.05 -17.41
N LEU A 147 6.83 -8.83 -17.76
CA LEU A 147 7.07 -10.16 -17.19
C LEU A 147 7.95 -10.13 -15.93
N GLU A 148 9.05 -9.36 -15.95
CA GLU A 148 10.01 -9.29 -14.84
C GLU A 148 9.56 -8.28 -13.78
N TYR A 149 9.28 -7.03 -14.19
CA TYR A 149 8.90 -5.96 -13.25
C TYR A 149 7.41 -5.90 -12.93
N ARG A 150 6.60 -6.72 -13.62
CA ARG A 150 5.14 -6.83 -13.43
C ARG A 150 4.44 -5.47 -13.55
N CYS A 151 4.95 -4.62 -14.42
CA CYS A 151 4.43 -3.27 -14.65
C CYS A 151 3.12 -3.34 -15.42
N PHE A 152 2.01 -2.91 -14.81
CA PHE A 152 0.70 -2.86 -15.46
C PHE A 152 0.72 -2.00 -16.73
N THR A 153 1.54 -0.95 -16.75
CA THR A 153 1.65 -0.04 -17.91
C THR A 153 2.20 -0.77 -19.13
N ALA A 154 3.19 -1.64 -18.91
CA ALA A 154 3.75 -2.46 -19.98
C ALA A 154 2.79 -3.58 -20.37
N GLN A 155 2.11 -4.19 -19.40
CA GLN A 155 1.14 -5.26 -19.65
C GLN A 155 -0.05 -4.80 -20.49
N ASN A 156 -0.47 -3.54 -20.37
CA ASN A 156 -1.51 -2.95 -21.23
C ASN A 156 -1.22 -3.04 -22.73
N LEU A 157 0.05 -3.18 -23.14
CA LEU A 157 0.38 -3.40 -24.54
C LEU A 157 -0.03 -4.82 -24.97
N PHE A 158 0.07 -5.80 -24.09
CA PHE A 158 -0.04 -7.23 -24.44
C PHE A 158 -1.44 -7.80 -24.27
N TYR A 159 -2.27 -7.20 -23.41
CA TYR A 159 -3.71 -7.47 -23.36
C TYR A 159 -4.46 -6.76 -24.49
#